data_AF-A0A2Z2KQM8-F1
#
_entry.id   AF-A0A2Z2KQM8-F1
#
_cell.length_a   1.000
_cell.length_b   1.000
_cell.length_c   1.000
_cell.angle_alpha   90.00
_cell.angle_beta   90.00
_cell.angle_gamma   90.00
#
_symmetry.space_group_name_H-M   'P 1'
#
loop_
_entity.id
_entity.type
_entity.pdbx_description
1 polymer ?
#
loop_
_entity_poly.entity_id
_entity_poly.type
_entity_poly.pdbx_seq_one_letter_code
_entity_poly.pdbx_strand_id
1 'polypeptide(L)'
;MDGEPDESEIMSSYGLKAQYARKQVNEELSILNDNISEYNNGNLLVYEISKDVENVDNSNKIVEFLKSKNVNSGKVLIVNLEGRMNLEFYLPIGNQTAEILFTVEDLDGLARFVSQSP
;
A
#
# COMPACT_ATOMS: atom_id res chain seq x y z
N MET A 1 -3.57 21.77 5.78
CA MET A 1 -3.04 21.52 4.43
C MET A 1 -3.35 20.05 4.21
N ASP A 2 -4.48 19.75 3.57
CA ASP A 2 -4.91 18.36 3.35
C ASP A 2 -4.50 18.00 1.93
N GLY A 3 -3.21 17.69 1.77
CA GLY A 3 -2.63 17.16 0.54
C GLY A 3 -2.47 15.65 0.65
N GLU A 4 -2.25 14.99 -0.49
CA GLU A 4 -1.88 13.58 -0.52
C GLU A 4 -0.59 13.37 0.30
N PRO A 5 -0.56 12.43 1.25
CA PRO A 5 0.60 12.28 2.11
C PRO A 5 1.80 11.83 1.30
N ASP A 6 2.96 12.38 1.63
CA ASP A 6 4.21 11.98 1.00
C ASP A 6 4.72 10.63 1.54
N GLU A 7 5.75 10.07 0.89
CA GLU A 7 6.35 8.80 1.31
C GLU A 7 6.87 8.85 2.75
N SER A 8 7.44 9.97 3.18
CA SER A 8 7.96 10.12 4.54
C SER A 8 6.83 10.14 5.56
N GLU A 9 5.69 10.77 5.25
CA GLU A 9 4.51 10.80 6.10
C GLU A 9 3.92 9.40 6.25
N ILE A 10 3.71 8.68 5.14
CA ILE A 10 3.18 7.30 5.13
C ILE A 10 4.08 6.35 5.94
N MET A 11 5.39 6.47 5.82
CA MET A 11 6.34 5.57 6.49
C MET A 11 6.57 5.94 7.96
N SER A 12 6.33 7.20 8.33
CA SER A 12 6.55 7.68 9.70
C SER A 12 5.67 6.98 10.74
N SER A 13 4.47 6.53 10.36
CA SER A 13 3.53 5.81 11.23
C SER A 13 4.11 4.48 11.76
N TYR A 14 5.10 3.91 11.05
CA TYR A 14 5.80 2.69 11.45
C TYR A 14 7.22 2.94 11.98
N GLY A 15 7.55 4.19 12.34
CA GLY A 15 8.86 4.56 12.88
C GLY A 15 9.98 4.53 11.83
N LEU A 16 9.64 4.44 10.55
CA LEU A 16 10.58 4.41 9.43
C LEU A 16 10.89 5.84 8.99
N LYS A 17 11.78 6.50 9.73
CA LYS A 17 12.33 7.81 9.35
C LYS A 17 13.47 7.61 8.36
N ALA A 18 13.21 7.33 7.09
CA ALA A 18 14.30 6.91 6.20
C ALA A 18 14.73 7.94 5.14
N GLN A 19 16.05 7.97 4.95
CA GLN A 19 16.67 8.09 3.64
C GLN A 19 16.67 6.68 3.03
N TYR A 20 15.93 6.46 1.95
CA TYR A 20 15.87 5.16 1.27
C TYR A 20 16.95 5.05 0.20
N ALA A 21 17.60 3.89 0.12
CA ALA A 21 18.51 3.56 -0.98
C ALA A 21 17.70 2.86 -2.09
N ARG A 22 16.89 3.64 -2.80
CA ARG A 22 15.98 3.12 -3.84
C ARG A 22 16.76 2.41 -4.94
N LYS A 23 16.56 1.11 -5.06
CA LYS A 23 17.09 0.26 -6.13
C LYS A 23 15.94 -0.22 -7.00
N GLN A 24 15.91 0.22 -8.24
CA GLN A 24 14.94 -0.28 -9.21
C GLN A 24 15.26 -1.74 -9.59
N VAL A 25 14.28 -2.63 -9.50
CA VAL A 25 14.38 -4.03 -9.91
C VAL A 25 13.85 -4.21 -11.33
N ASN A 26 12.70 -3.61 -11.62
CA ASN A 26 12.08 -3.59 -12.96
C ASN A 26 11.21 -2.33 -13.13
N GLU A 27 10.35 -2.30 -14.16
CA GLU A 27 9.48 -1.15 -14.45
C GLU A 27 8.43 -0.88 -13.36
N GLU A 28 7.97 -1.92 -12.66
CA GLU A 28 6.91 -1.84 -11.67
C GLU A 28 7.45 -1.91 -10.23
N LEU A 29 8.64 -2.49 -10.01
CA LEU A 29 9.17 -2.77 -8.67
C LEU A 29 10.48 -2.01 -8.39
N SER A 30 10.48 -1.30 -7.27
CA SER A 30 11.69 -0.78 -6.61
C SER A 30 11.80 -1.31 -5.19
N ILE A 31 13.03 -1.54 -4.73
CA ILE A 31 13.33 -1.90 -3.34
C ILE A 31 13.89 -0.65 -2.66
N LEU A 32 13.25 -0.22 -1.57
CA LEU A 32 13.65 0.98 -0.83
C LEU A 32 14.72 0.70 0.23
N ASN A 33 14.68 -0.51 0.81
CA ASN A 33 15.67 -1.08 1.72
C ASN A 33 15.47 -2.61 1.85
N ASP A 34 16.11 -3.25 2.82
CA ASP A 34 16.04 -4.71 3.02
C ASP A 34 14.65 -5.29 3.33
N ASN A 35 13.67 -4.45 3.70
CA ASN A 35 12.35 -4.91 4.12
C ASN A 35 11.17 -4.12 3.56
N ILE A 36 11.42 -3.18 2.64
CA ILE A 36 10.39 -2.31 2.05
C ILE A 36 10.53 -2.33 0.53
N SER A 37 9.46 -2.71 -0.14
CA SER A 37 9.30 -2.56 -1.58
C SER A 37 8.30 -1.46 -1.92
N GLU A 38 8.49 -0.89 -3.12
CA GLU A 38 7.59 0.05 -3.78
C GLU A 38 7.16 -0.60 -5.10
N TYR A 39 5.88 -0.92 -5.22
CA TYR A 39 5.25 -1.44 -6.41
C TYR A 39 4.38 -0.36 -7.06
N ASN A 40 4.74 0.03 -8.29
CA ASN A 40 4.07 1.05 -9.08
C ASN A 40 3.27 0.41 -10.20
N ASN A 41 1.97 0.69 -10.24
CA ASN A 41 1.09 0.33 -11.33
C ASN A 41 0.30 1.56 -11.81
N GLY A 42 0.94 2.42 -12.60
CA GLY A 42 0.35 3.63 -13.14
C GLY A 42 0.24 4.73 -12.08
N ASN A 43 -0.99 5.06 -11.67
CA ASN A 43 -1.23 6.05 -10.61
C ASN A 43 -1.49 5.39 -9.23
N LEU A 44 -1.35 4.08 -9.14
CA LEU A 44 -1.43 3.34 -7.89
C LEU A 44 -0.01 2.99 -7.44
N LEU A 45 0.33 3.38 -6.22
CA LEU A 45 1.60 3.08 -5.59
C LEU A 45 1.36 2.25 -4.34
N VAL A 46 2.00 1.09 -4.25
CA VAL A 46 1.91 0.21 -3.09
C VAL A 46 3.27 0.10 -2.44
N TYR A 47 3.33 0.43 -1.17
CA TYR A 47 4.47 0.16 -0.32
C TYR A 47 4.19 -1.11 0.49
N GLU A 48 5.12 -2.05 0.51
CA GLU A 48 4.96 -3.27 1.28
C GLU A 48 6.16 -3.49 2.21
N ILE A 49 5.87 -3.63 3.50
CA ILE A 49 6.83 -4.04 4.52
C ILE A 49 6.73 -5.56 4.67
N SER A 50 7.74 -6.28 4.21
CA SER A 50 7.78 -7.74 4.23
C SER A 50 9.21 -8.27 4.42
N LYS A 51 9.31 -9.58 4.72
CA LYS A 51 10.60 -10.29 4.75
C LYS A 51 11.09 -10.66 3.35
N ASP A 52 10.20 -10.66 2.37
CA ASP A 52 10.46 -11.03 0.98
C ASP A 52 10.07 -9.84 0.08
N VAL A 53 11.00 -8.89 -0.06
CA VAL A 53 10.78 -7.60 -0.73
C VAL A 53 10.62 -7.73 -2.25
N GLU A 54 10.95 -8.87 -2.84
CA GLU A 54 10.77 -9.12 -4.26
C GLU A 54 9.39 -9.76 -4.57
N ASN A 55 8.70 -10.26 -3.55
CA ASN A 55 7.36 -10.80 -3.69
C ASN A 55 6.32 -9.68 -3.80
N VAL A 56 5.69 -9.58 -4.97
CA VAL A 56 4.69 -8.56 -5.31
C VAL A 56 3.26 -9.10 -5.28
N ASP A 57 3.01 -10.32 -4.80
CA ASP A 57 1.68 -10.95 -4.86
C ASP A 57 0.61 -10.13 -4.12
N ASN A 58 0.93 -9.61 -2.93
CA ASN A 58 -0.01 -8.79 -2.16
C ASN A 58 -0.23 -7.42 -2.83
N SER A 59 0.86 -6.81 -3.29
CA SER A 59 0.83 -5.54 -4.01
C SER A 59 -0.05 -5.64 -5.28
N ASN A 60 0.11 -6.70 -6.07
CA ASN A 60 -0.73 -6.99 -7.24
C ASN A 60 -2.20 -7.19 -6.87
N LYS A 61 -2.49 -8.03 -5.86
CA LYS A 61 -3.86 -8.28 -5.42
C LYS A 61 -4.57 -7.01 -4.95
N ILE A 62 -3.86 -6.12 -4.25
CA ILE A 62 -4.40 -4.81 -3.82
C ILE A 62 -4.70 -3.93 -5.04
N VAL A 63 -3.79 -3.86 -6.01
CA VAL A 63 -4.02 -3.09 -7.25
C VAL A 63 -5.23 -3.62 -8.02
N GLU A 64 -5.34 -4.93 -8.19
CA GLU A 64 -6.50 -5.57 -8.83
C GLU A 64 -7.80 -5.28 -8.07
N PHE A 65 -7.77 -5.39 -6.75
CA PHE A 65 -8.90 -5.07 -5.89
C PHE A 65 -9.36 -3.62 -6.08
N LEU A 66 -8.44 -2.64 -6.02
CA LEU A 66 -8.75 -1.23 -6.18
C LEU A 66 -9.33 -0.94 -7.58
N LYS A 67 -8.72 -1.49 -8.63
CA LYS A 67 -9.24 -1.37 -10.01
C LYS A 67 -10.64 -1.97 -10.15
N SER A 68 -10.92 -3.10 -9.50
CA SER A 68 -12.27 -3.71 -9.48
C SER A 68 -13.34 -2.80 -8.85
N LYS A 69 -12.91 -1.83 -8.03
CA LYS A 69 -13.77 -0.81 -7.41
C LYS A 69 -13.72 0.55 -8.14
N ASN A 70 -13.18 0.58 -9.36
CA ASN A 70 -12.95 1.80 -10.15
C ASN A 70 -12.03 2.83 -9.47
N VAL A 71 -11.17 2.40 -8.55
CA VAL A 71 -10.12 3.24 -7.96
C VAL A 71 -8.87 3.11 -8.83
N ASN A 72 -8.51 4.21 -9.50
CA ASN A 72 -7.42 4.23 -10.48
C ASN A 72 -6.21 5.04 -10.03
N SER A 73 -6.23 5.60 -8.83
CA SER A 73 -5.12 6.36 -8.24
C SER A 73 -5.13 6.29 -6.73
N GLY A 74 -3.96 6.43 -6.11
CA GLY A 74 -3.79 6.45 -4.66
C GLY A 74 -2.53 5.72 -4.21
N LYS A 75 -2.29 5.77 -2.91
CA LYS A 75 -1.17 5.08 -2.26
C LYS A 75 -1.70 4.06 -1.27
N VAL A 76 -1.00 2.94 -1.14
CA VAL A 76 -1.32 1.90 -0.16
C VAL A 76 -0.07 1.51 0.60
N LEU A 77 -0.19 1.31 1.90
CA LEU A 77 0.84 0.68 2.71
C LEU A 77 0.34 -0.67 3.22
N ILE A 78 1.12 -1.71 2.98
CA ILE A 78 0.91 -3.07 3.45
C ILE A 78 1.96 -3.37 4.51
N VAL A 79 1.52 -3.74 5.71
CA VAL A 79 2.43 -4.18 6.78
C VAL A 79 2.06 -5.58 7.22
N ASN A 80 2.93 -6.53 6.87
CA ASN A 80 2.78 -7.92 7.27
C ASN A 80 3.24 -8.09 8.72
N LEU A 81 2.28 -8.35 9.61
CA LEU A 81 2.49 -8.72 11.00
C LEU A 81 2.31 -10.23 11.15
N GLU A 82 2.87 -10.84 12.20
CA GLU A 82 2.71 -12.29 12.39
C GLU A 82 1.21 -12.66 12.54
N GLY A 83 0.66 -13.32 11.51
CA GLY A 83 -0.73 -13.77 11.44
C GLY A 83 -1.76 -12.70 11.06
N ARG A 84 -1.35 -11.46 10.74
CA ARG A 84 -2.25 -10.37 10.33
C ARG A 84 -1.58 -9.42 9.35
N MET A 85 -2.37 -8.70 8.59
CA MET A 85 -1.94 -7.67 7.67
C MET A 85 -2.64 -6.36 7.99
N ASN A 86 -1.87 -5.31 8.21
CA ASN A 86 -2.39 -3.95 8.24
C ASN A 86 -2.34 -3.37 6.83
N LEU A 87 -3.42 -2.71 6.45
CA LEU A 87 -3.59 -2.03 5.18
C LEU A 87 -3.99 -0.59 5.45
N GLU A 88 -3.24 0.35 4.90
CA GLU A 88 -3.55 1.78 4.95
C GLU A 88 -3.71 2.29 3.52
N PHE A 89 -4.89 2.80 3.20
CA PHE A 89 -5.22 3.33 1.89
C PHE A 89 -5.31 4.85 1.96
N TYR A 90 -4.62 5.52 1.05
CA TYR A 90 -4.61 6.97 0.90
C TYR A 90 -5.18 7.29 -0.48
N LEU A 91 -6.49 7.53 -0.53
CA LEU A 91 -7.25 7.63 -1.78
C LEU A 91 -7.66 9.08 -2.05
N PRO A 92 -7.39 9.63 -3.25
CA PRO A 92 -7.82 10.99 -3.58
C PRO A 92 -9.35 11.04 -3.79
N ILE A 93 -10.02 11.95 -3.08
CA ILE A 93 -11.46 12.25 -3.21
C ILE A 93 -11.62 13.76 -3.39
N GLY A 94 -11.82 14.19 -4.65
CA GLY A 94 -11.88 15.61 -4.98
C GLY A 94 -10.54 16.31 -4.71
N ASN A 95 -10.54 17.29 -3.80
CA ASN A 95 -9.35 18.00 -3.35
C ASN A 95 -8.82 17.52 -1.99
N GLN A 96 -9.30 16.37 -1.51
CA GLN A 96 -8.94 15.77 -0.23
C GLN A 96 -8.37 14.37 -0.45
N THR A 97 -7.69 13.85 0.57
CA THR A 97 -7.28 12.45 0.63
C THR A 97 -8.05 11.76 1.75
N ALA A 98 -8.74 10.68 1.41
CA ALA A 98 -9.33 9.78 2.39
C ALA A 98 -8.28 8.78 2.84
N GLU A 99 -8.11 8.68 4.15
CA GLU A 99 -7.29 7.66 4.80
C GLU A 99 -8.22 6.56 5.33
N ILE A 100 -7.96 5.31 4.93
CA ILE A 100 -8.75 4.15 5.34
C ILE A 100 -7.82 3.07 5.86
N LEU A 101 -8.03 2.60 7.09
CA LEU A 101 -7.20 1.61 7.74
C LEU A 101 -7.98 0.33 7.98
N PHE A 102 -7.39 -0.81 7.62
CA PHE A 102 -7.91 -2.13 7.92
C PHE A 102 -6.83 -3.00 8.55
N THR A 103 -7.26 -3.89 9.46
CA THR A 103 -6.47 -5.05 9.87
C THR A 103 -7.23 -6.28 9.46
N VAL A 104 -6.62 -7.10 8.62
CA VAL A 104 -7.19 -8.35 8.09
C VAL A 104 -6.25 -9.51 8.37
N GLU A 105 -6.76 -10.75 8.38
CA GLU A 105 -5.89 -11.94 8.45
C GLU A 105 -5.13 -12.12 7.12
N ASP A 106 -5.83 -11.89 6.01
CA ASP A 106 -5.34 -11.95 4.65
C ASP A 106 -6.15 -11.02 3.72
N LEU A 107 -5.71 -10.87 2.47
CA LEU A 107 -6.39 -10.04 1.48
C LEU A 107 -7.76 -10.59 1.04
N ASP A 108 -8.03 -11.87 1.23
CA ASP A 108 -9.36 -12.43 0.97
C ASP A 108 -10.38 -11.90 2.01
N GLY A 109 -9.92 -11.66 3.24
CA GLY A 109 -10.67 -10.99 4.30
C GLY A 109 -11.09 -9.57 3.93
N LEU A 110 -10.26 -8.81 3.22
CA LEU A 110 -10.58 -7.46 2.76
C LEU A 110 -11.79 -7.46 1.81
N ALA A 111 -11.79 -8.34 0.82
CA ALA A 111 -12.89 -8.44 -0.15
C ALA A 111 -14.22 -8.81 0.53
N ARG A 112 -14.17 -9.65 1.56
CA ARG A 112 -15.36 -10.00 2.36
C ARG A 112 -15.85 -8.81 3.19
N PHE A 113 -14.95 -8.06 3.83
CA PHE A 113 -15.31 -6.90 4.64
C PHE A 113 -16.02 -5.83 3.80
N VAL A 114 -15.46 -5.51 2.63
CA VAL A 114 -16.01 -4.46 1.76
C VAL A 114 -17.28 -4.90 1.04
N SER A 115 -17.46 -6.20 0.74
CA SER A 115 -18.69 -6.70 0.10
C SER A 115 -19.89 -6.78 1.05
N GLN A 116 -19.66 -6.76 2.37
CA GLN A 116 -20.71 -6.79 3.39
C GLN A 116 -21.06 -5.40 3.96
N SER A 117 -20.36 -4.35 3.51
CA SER A 117 -20.63 -2.98 3.94
C SER A 117 -21.80 -2.42 3.11
N PRO A 118 -22.90 -1.96 3.75
CA PRO A 118 -24.15 -1.57 3.10
C PRO A 118 -24.06 -0.31 2.24
#